data_AF-A0A3C0T204-F1
#
_entry.id   AF-A0A3C0T204-F1
#
_cell.length_a   1.000
_cell.length_b   1.000
_cell.length_c   1.000
_cell.angle_alpha   90.00
_cell.angle_beta   90.00
_cell.angle_gamma   90.00
#
_symmetry.space_group_name_H-M   'P 1'
#
loop_
_entity.id
_entity.type
_entity.pdbx_description
1 polymer ?
#
loop_
_entity_poly.entity_id
_entity_poly.type
_entity_poly.pdbx_seq_one_letter_code
_entity_poly.pdbx_strand_id
1 'polypeptide(L)'
;MRINKICLIIFTCLFVLNFSVFSQDNEQPAAEFGLGLLLGVETFDPSVEGGDPETFQTLALKPDLALGKFGIGLDLVLHYRFVSDTESGFDIREEDWIPQGDQTILDLYLPKVSYVRWAYKGDPLYVKLGQIDDASMGTGFIVSNYSNTLFQPDEQIVGLNFDLDGQLFDFPYLGIETFIGNLARFDVFGGRLYSRPLLWTGVPIIKELEWGVSAAADLSPDLRSEFYDSALNGGAEAETVLIYGTDLILPILSFDAASLALFGDLAFQDQNMGGMVGLGGRLFNILPYMFQLRILGDNFIPAYFDNTYDLYRGIKYDLLHYDAVAIPGSISWLGNTGLSVLDDKLVFMATLDGPFQAPPAGDKADHSFLEYPHLNAMLLIEEGLIPSFSFSASYDKKYIASFAELFQGEDSMINMSINYLAGAAVISLSYDMVYIDDGVAGTNWEDYDVSSSLSCSIDLF
;
A
#
# COMPACT_ATOMS: atom_id res chain seq x y z
N MET A 1 29.91 5.20 27.18
CA MET A 1 30.67 6.44 26.87
C MET A 1 30.85 6.74 25.36
N ARG A 2 30.67 5.79 24.43
CA ARG A 2 30.64 6.07 22.97
C ARG A 2 29.25 6.45 22.44
N ILE A 3 28.18 5.97 23.08
CA ILE A 3 26.77 6.23 22.73
C ILE A 3 26.42 7.73 22.84
N ASN A 4 26.84 8.41 23.91
CA ASN A 4 26.55 9.84 24.12
C ASN A 4 27.14 10.78 23.07
N LYS A 5 28.13 10.35 22.27
CA LYS A 5 28.73 11.21 21.24
C LYS A 5 27.98 11.14 19.91
N ILE A 6 27.37 9.99 19.58
CA ILE A 6 26.62 9.83 18.32
C ILE A 6 25.26 10.51 18.43
N CYS A 7 24.53 10.31 19.53
CA CYS A 7 23.25 11.00 19.77
C CYS A 7 23.42 12.53 19.84
N LEU A 8 24.51 13.02 20.46
CA LEU A 8 24.79 14.46 20.53
C LEU A 8 25.15 15.04 19.15
N ILE A 9 25.83 14.29 18.28
CA ILE A 9 26.16 14.75 16.92
C ILE A 9 24.90 14.82 16.05
N ILE A 10 24.00 13.83 16.13
CA ILE A 10 22.72 13.83 15.39
C ILE A 10 21.84 15.01 15.86
N PHE A 11 21.70 15.22 17.17
CA PHE A 11 20.95 16.36 17.72
C PHE A 11 21.59 17.72 17.41
N THR A 12 22.93 17.81 17.39
CA THR A 12 23.64 19.06 17.06
C THR A 12 23.56 19.38 15.56
N CYS A 13 23.55 18.37 14.68
CA CYS A 13 23.33 18.56 13.24
C CYS A 13 21.90 19.03 12.94
N LEU A 14 20.88 18.55 13.67
CA LEU A 14 19.49 19.02 13.56
C LEU A 14 19.31 20.49 13.99
N PHE A 15 20.11 20.98 14.96
CA PHE A 15 20.01 22.38 15.42
C PHE A 15 20.75 23.39 14.51
N VAL A 16 21.70 22.93 13.68
CA VAL A 16 22.52 23.78 12.80
C VAL A 16 21.85 24.03 11.43
N LEU A 17 20.72 23.40 11.11
CA LEU A 17 19.91 23.68 9.92
C LEU A 17 18.99 24.90 10.07
N ASN A 18 19.42 25.93 10.79
CA ASN A 18 18.79 27.25 10.73
C ASN A 18 19.28 27.99 9.48
N PHE A 19 18.74 27.62 8.30
CA PHE A 19 18.90 28.48 7.13
C PHE A 19 17.98 29.69 7.28
N SER A 20 18.59 30.87 7.42
CA SER A 20 17.90 32.15 7.34
C SER A 20 17.32 32.31 5.93
N VAL A 21 16.01 32.10 5.78
CA VAL A 21 15.31 32.33 4.51
C VAL A 21 15.05 33.83 4.37
N PHE A 22 15.82 34.48 3.52
CA PHE A 22 15.46 35.78 2.97
C PHE A 22 14.40 35.57 1.89
N SER A 23 13.16 35.97 2.19
CA SER A 23 12.08 36.10 1.22
C SER A 23 12.37 37.24 0.25
N GLN A 24 12.55 36.92 -1.03
CA GLN A 24 12.31 37.86 -2.14
C GLN A 24 11.06 37.41 -2.91
N ASP A 25 10.26 38.41 -3.28
CA ASP A 25 8.87 38.32 -3.73
C ASP A 25 8.61 37.41 -4.96
N ASN A 26 7.41 36.82 -4.93
CA ASN A 26 6.64 36.18 -6.02
C ASN A 26 7.23 34.91 -6.66
N GLU A 27 6.89 33.76 -6.08
CA GLU A 27 6.33 32.53 -6.70
C GLU A 27 6.05 31.53 -5.57
N GLN A 28 5.35 30.41 -5.81
CA GLN A 28 4.96 29.38 -4.82
C GLN A 28 6.04 29.15 -3.73
N PRO A 29 5.65 28.84 -2.47
CA PRO A 29 6.61 28.69 -1.39
C PRO A 29 7.70 27.69 -1.81
N ALA A 30 8.94 28.17 -1.91
CA ALA A 30 10.09 27.40 -2.37
C ALA A 30 10.47 26.26 -1.40
N ALA A 31 9.91 26.29 -0.19
CA ALA A 31 10.07 25.32 0.86
C ALA A 31 8.78 25.20 1.67
N GLU A 32 8.30 23.98 1.85
CA GLU A 32 7.25 23.63 2.80
C GLU A 32 7.90 22.86 3.95
N PHE A 33 7.54 23.20 5.18
CA PHE A 33 8.06 22.55 6.38
C PHE A 33 6.90 22.25 7.32
N GLY A 34 6.82 21.00 7.77
CA GLY A 34 5.90 20.54 8.81
C GLY A 34 6.64 19.83 9.95
N LEU A 35 6.01 19.73 11.13
CA LEU A 35 6.60 19.04 12.27
C LEU A 35 5.55 18.31 13.10
N GLY A 36 5.48 16.98 12.99
CA GLY A 36 4.70 16.17 13.92
C GLY A 36 5.38 16.03 15.30
N LEU A 37 4.60 16.06 16.38
CA LEU A 37 5.06 15.75 17.74
C LEU A 37 4.08 14.80 18.41
N LEU A 38 4.54 13.59 18.76
CA LEU A 38 3.76 12.63 19.53
C LEU A 38 4.32 12.49 20.94
N LEU A 39 3.44 12.56 21.93
CA LEU A 39 3.72 12.19 23.31
C LEU A 39 2.81 11.03 23.68
N GLY A 40 3.39 9.96 24.21
CA GLY A 40 2.65 8.73 24.48
C GLY A 40 3.24 7.93 25.62
N VAL A 41 2.60 6.80 25.88
CA VAL A 41 3.09 5.76 26.78
C VAL A 41 2.88 4.45 26.05
N GLU A 42 3.95 3.66 25.96
CA GLU A 42 3.92 2.36 25.30
C GLU A 42 4.44 1.31 26.27
N THR A 43 3.83 0.13 26.22
CA THR A 43 4.24 -1.01 27.06
C THR A 43 4.72 -2.11 26.14
N PHE A 44 5.98 -2.50 26.33
CA PHE A 44 6.61 -3.55 25.55
C PHE A 44 6.61 -4.84 26.35
N ASP A 45 6.42 -5.94 25.64
CA ASP A 45 6.65 -7.25 26.21
C ASP A 45 8.12 -7.41 26.63
N PRO A 46 8.38 -8.18 27.69
CA PRO A 46 9.73 -8.37 28.20
C PRO A 46 10.64 -8.99 27.14
N SER A 47 11.86 -8.47 27.01
CA SER A 47 12.90 -9.04 26.12
C SER A 47 13.38 -10.44 26.55
N VAL A 48 12.94 -10.91 27.73
CA VAL A 48 13.24 -12.24 28.28
C VAL A 48 11.93 -12.96 28.57
N GLU A 49 11.83 -14.20 28.10
CA GLU A 49 10.67 -15.08 28.31
C GLU A 49 10.33 -15.22 29.80
N GLY A 50 9.11 -14.84 30.18
CA GLY A 50 8.63 -14.84 31.57
C GLY A 50 8.95 -13.60 32.41
N GLY A 51 9.45 -12.52 31.81
CA GLY A 51 9.60 -11.22 32.46
C GLY A 51 8.28 -10.47 32.66
N ASP A 52 8.34 -9.34 33.38
CA ASP A 52 7.21 -8.41 33.49
C ASP A 52 7.26 -7.40 32.31
N PRO A 53 6.12 -7.01 31.72
CA PRO A 53 6.08 -5.98 30.69
C PRO A 53 6.67 -4.65 31.17
N GLU A 54 7.40 -3.97 30.29
CA GLU A 54 8.06 -2.70 30.61
C GLU A 54 7.36 -1.53 29.95
N THR A 55 6.94 -0.54 30.76
CA THR A 55 6.28 0.67 30.28
C THR A 55 7.27 1.82 30.12
N PHE A 56 7.29 2.42 28.92
CA PHE A 56 8.10 3.59 28.56
C PHE A 56 7.22 4.78 28.20
N GLN A 57 7.75 5.99 28.41
CA GLN A 57 7.21 7.22 27.83
C GLN A 57 7.73 7.34 26.39
N THR A 58 6.86 7.79 25.48
CA THR A 58 7.17 7.96 24.06
C THR A 58 7.25 9.44 23.73
N LEU A 59 8.32 9.85 23.05
CA LEU A 59 8.47 11.15 22.39
C LEU A 59 8.81 10.90 20.93
N ALA A 60 7.90 11.20 20.00
CA ALA A 60 8.18 11.15 18.57
C ALA A 60 8.26 12.54 17.96
N LEU A 61 9.27 12.76 17.11
CA LEU A 61 9.44 13.96 16.30
C LEU A 61 9.40 13.58 14.83
N LYS A 62 8.45 14.16 14.08
CA LYS A 62 8.25 13.87 12.65
C LYS A 62 8.40 15.12 11.77
N PRO A 63 9.62 15.65 11.60
CA PRO A 63 9.85 16.77 10.69
C PRO A 63 9.62 16.34 9.24
N ASP A 64 8.95 17.18 8.47
CA ASP A 64 8.72 17.05 7.04
C ASP A 64 9.24 18.30 6.33
N LEU A 65 10.06 18.13 5.29
CA LEU A 65 10.59 19.22 4.48
C LEU A 65 10.41 18.87 3.00
N ALA A 66 9.70 19.73 2.26
CA ALA A 66 9.60 19.66 0.81
C ALA A 66 10.23 20.91 0.16
N LEU A 67 11.11 20.68 -0.82
CA LEU A 67 11.79 21.70 -1.62
C LEU A 67 11.53 21.39 -3.11
N GLY A 68 10.36 21.82 -3.60
CA GLY A 68 9.88 21.49 -4.95
C GLY A 68 9.74 19.98 -5.14
N LYS A 69 10.54 19.39 -6.04
CA LYS A 69 10.52 17.94 -6.30
C LYS A 69 11.17 17.12 -5.19
N PHE A 70 12.11 17.69 -4.44
CA PHE A 70 12.76 16.99 -3.34
C PHE A 70 11.87 17.03 -2.09
N GLY A 71 11.75 15.92 -1.38
CA GLY A 71 11.09 15.88 -0.08
C GLY A 71 11.79 14.90 0.86
N ILE A 72 11.75 15.20 2.16
CA ILE A 72 12.27 14.33 3.21
C ILE A 72 11.40 14.43 4.46
N GLY A 73 10.92 13.28 4.93
CA GLY A 73 10.23 13.13 6.21
C GLY A 73 11.00 12.19 7.12
N LEU A 74 11.04 12.48 8.42
CA LEU A 74 11.63 11.60 9.43
C LEU A 74 10.57 11.11 10.42
N ASP A 75 10.81 9.96 11.05
CA ASP A 75 10.02 9.44 12.17
C ASP A 75 10.95 9.09 13.33
N LEU A 76 11.23 10.08 14.18
CA LEU A 76 12.20 9.95 15.25
C LEU A 76 11.50 9.67 16.57
N VAL A 77 11.31 8.39 16.88
CA VAL A 77 10.71 7.94 18.15
C VAL A 77 11.79 7.69 19.21
N LEU A 78 11.55 8.16 20.43
CA LEU A 78 12.36 7.92 21.61
C LEU A 78 11.49 7.34 22.74
N HIS A 79 11.80 6.13 23.18
CA HIS A 79 11.25 5.54 24.39
C HIS A 79 12.18 5.75 25.59
N TYR A 80 11.66 6.33 26.66
CA TYR A 80 12.40 6.58 27.89
C TYR A 80 11.55 6.38 29.15
N ARG A 81 12.16 5.99 30.26
CA ARG A 81 11.51 5.90 31.58
C ARG A 81 12.37 6.55 32.65
N PHE A 82 11.74 6.98 33.74
CA PHE A 82 12.44 7.53 34.90
C PHE A 82 12.78 6.40 35.86
N VAL A 83 14.05 6.27 36.21
CA VAL A 83 14.56 5.24 37.12
C VAL A 83 15.41 5.89 38.21
N SER A 84 15.38 5.32 39.41
CA SER A 84 16.06 5.89 40.59
C SER A 84 17.47 5.34 40.81
N ASP A 85 17.86 4.32 40.05
CA ASP A 85 19.07 3.52 40.22
C ASP A 85 20.19 3.83 39.20
N THR A 86 19.94 4.71 38.22
CA THR A 86 20.96 5.20 37.29
C THR A 86 21.45 6.61 37.67
N GLU A 87 22.74 6.90 37.43
CA GLU A 87 23.33 8.24 37.70
C GLU A 87 22.60 9.38 36.96
N SER A 88 21.97 9.07 35.84
CA SER A 88 21.24 9.97 34.96
C SER A 88 19.76 10.19 35.35
N GLY A 89 19.16 9.30 36.15
CA GLY A 89 17.75 9.37 36.54
C GLY A 89 16.76 9.02 35.42
N PHE A 90 17.26 8.61 34.25
CA PHE A 90 16.49 8.14 33.10
C PHE A 90 17.15 6.90 32.51
N ASP A 91 16.31 6.09 31.88
CA ASP A 91 16.64 4.88 31.13
C ASP A 91 16.01 4.99 29.73
N ILE A 92 16.77 4.66 28.69
CA ILE A 92 16.34 4.73 27.28
C ILE A 92 16.28 3.31 26.77
N ARG A 93 15.19 2.95 26.08
CA ARG A 93 15.01 1.62 25.51
C ARG A 93 16.14 1.31 24.53
N GLU A 94 16.96 0.31 24.83
CA GLU A 94 18.16 -0.01 24.03
C GLU A 94 17.79 -0.61 22.67
N GLU A 95 16.68 -1.35 22.63
CA GLU A 95 16.13 -2.03 21.46
C GLU A 95 15.73 -1.06 20.34
N ASP A 96 15.49 0.23 20.64
CA ASP A 96 15.22 1.27 19.64
C ASP A 96 16.49 1.70 18.85
N TRP A 97 17.67 1.29 19.31
CA TRP A 97 18.97 1.78 18.82
C TRP A 97 19.98 0.66 18.54
N ILE A 98 19.76 -0.52 19.11
CA ILE A 98 20.62 -1.69 18.97
C ILE A 98 19.77 -2.84 18.41
N PRO A 99 20.11 -3.39 17.23
CA PRO A 99 19.36 -4.50 16.66
C PRO A 99 19.31 -5.71 17.59
N GLN A 100 18.15 -6.35 17.68
CA GLN A 100 17.91 -7.54 18.50
C GLN A 100 17.60 -8.76 17.64
N GLY A 101 17.96 -9.96 18.12
CA GLY A 101 17.66 -11.23 17.42
C GLY A 101 18.14 -11.21 15.96
N ASP A 102 17.21 -11.45 15.04
CA ASP A 102 17.46 -11.47 13.58
C ASP A 102 17.25 -10.10 12.90
N GLN A 103 17.02 -9.04 13.67
CA GLN A 103 16.91 -7.68 13.15
C GLN A 103 18.27 -7.19 12.61
N THR A 104 18.27 -6.65 11.39
CA THR A 104 19.45 -6.01 10.79
C THR A 104 19.49 -4.52 11.13
N ILE A 105 20.65 -3.90 10.86
CA ILE A 105 20.81 -2.45 10.97
C ILE A 105 19.82 -1.72 10.06
N LEU A 106 19.49 -2.26 8.88
CA LEU A 106 18.56 -1.58 7.98
C LEU A 106 17.12 -1.61 8.51
N ASP A 107 16.68 -2.72 9.11
CA ASP A 107 15.33 -2.81 9.71
C ASP A 107 15.17 -1.79 10.85
N LEU A 108 16.23 -1.53 11.62
CA LEU A 108 16.15 -0.61 12.75
C LEU A 108 16.24 0.87 12.35
N TYR A 109 17.04 1.20 11.33
CA TYR A 109 17.38 2.59 11.01
C TYR A 109 16.63 3.15 9.80
N LEU A 110 16.22 2.33 8.82
CA LEU A 110 15.43 2.83 7.70
C LEU A 110 14.08 3.43 8.15
N PRO A 111 13.31 2.81 9.07
CA PRO A 111 12.01 3.35 9.48
C PRO A 111 12.08 4.73 10.13
N LYS A 112 13.24 5.12 10.67
CA LYS A 112 13.47 6.46 11.21
C LYS A 112 13.43 7.55 10.12
N VAL A 113 13.46 7.16 8.85
CA VAL A 113 13.27 8.02 7.68
C VAL A 113 11.92 7.65 7.05
N SER A 114 10.88 8.41 7.35
CA SER A 114 9.53 8.19 6.80
C SER A 114 9.55 8.14 5.28
N TYR A 115 10.24 9.12 4.67
CA TYR A 115 10.50 9.11 3.24
C TYR A 115 11.67 10.01 2.82
N VAL A 116 12.28 9.68 1.67
CA VAL A 116 13.09 10.58 0.85
C VAL A 116 12.57 10.47 -0.58
N ARG A 117 12.19 11.59 -1.17
CA ARG A 117 11.55 11.63 -2.49
C ARG A 117 12.29 12.59 -3.43
N TRP A 118 12.35 12.19 -4.69
CA TRP A 118 12.57 13.07 -5.83
C TRP A 118 11.39 12.93 -6.79
N ALA A 119 10.70 14.04 -7.05
CA ALA A 119 9.59 14.18 -7.98
C ALA A 119 8.34 13.38 -7.58
N TYR A 120 7.35 13.30 -8.47
CA TYR A 120 6.10 12.56 -8.24
C TYR A 120 5.93 11.46 -9.29
N LYS A 121 5.09 10.45 -9.01
CA LYS A 121 4.80 9.37 -9.96
C LYS A 121 4.31 9.98 -11.28
N GLY A 122 4.90 9.53 -12.40
CA GLY A 122 4.63 10.08 -13.74
C GLY A 122 5.60 11.17 -14.20
N ASP A 123 6.43 11.75 -13.32
CA ASP A 123 7.56 12.57 -13.76
C ASP A 123 8.63 11.70 -14.48
N PRO A 124 9.43 12.25 -15.42
CA PRO A 124 10.45 11.48 -16.14
C PRO A 124 11.52 10.81 -15.27
N LEU A 125 11.71 11.26 -14.04
CA LEU A 125 12.49 10.58 -13.01
C LEU A 125 11.72 10.70 -11.70
N TYR A 126 11.32 9.57 -11.14
CA TYR A 126 10.68 9.48 -9.85
C TYR A 126 11.47 8.52 -8.96
N VAL A 127 11.81 8.97 -7.75
CA VAL A 127 12.46 8.12 -6.74
C VAL A 127 11.77 8.39 -5.41
N LYS A 128 11.31 7.35 -4.71
CA LYS A 128 10.81 7.45 -3.34
C LYS A 128 11.35 6.29 -2.53
N LEU A 129 12.22 6.58 -1.57
CA LEU A 129 12.50 5.66 -0.45
C LEU A 129 11.50 6.01 0.64
N GLY A 130 10.85 5.02 1.23
CA GLY A 130 9.84 5.23 2.27
C GLY A 130 8.76 4.18 2.21
N GLN A 131 7.63 4.44 2.84
CA GLN A 131 6.46 3.57 2.76
C GLN A 131 5.93 3.47 1.32
N ILE A 132 5.45 2.28 0.96
CA ILE A 132 4.80 1.98 -0.31
C ILE A 132 3.34 1.72 0.00
N ASP A 133 2.47 2.57 -0.54
CA ASP A 133 1.03 2.54 -0.24
C ASP A 133 0.23 1.91 -1.40
N ASP A 134 0.73 2.05 -2.63
CA ASP A 134 -0.03 1.79 -3.85
C ASP A 134 0.83 1.40 -5.07
N ALA A 135 1.94 0.68 -4.86
CA ALA A 135 2.82 0.31 -5.98
C ALA A 135 2.11 -0.52 -7.04
N SER A 136 2.11 -0.02 -8.27
CA SER A 136 1.54 -0.68 -9.44
C SER A 136 2.52 -0.60 -10.60
N MET A 137 2.53 -1.64 -11.45
CA MET A 137 3.37 -1.69 -12.66
C MET A 137 2.54 -1.99 -13.90
N GLY A 138 2.83 -1.28 -15.00
CA GLY A 138 2.13 -1.46 -16.26
C GLY A 138 0.61 -1.37 -16.10
N THR A 139 -0.11 -2.44 -16.43
CA THR A 139 -1.58 -2.48 -16.31
C THR A 139 -2.09 -2.99 -14.97
N GLY A 140 -1.20 -3.35 -14.05
CA GLY A 140 -1.54 -3.93 -12.75
C GLY A 140 -1.85 -5.43 -12.76
N PHE A 141 -1.58 -6.15 -13.85
CA PHE A 141 -1.98 -7.56 -13.92
C PHE A 141 -1.07 -8.49 -13.10
N ILE A 142 0.19 -8.09 -12.86
CA ILE A 142 1.14 -8.79 -11.98
C ILE A 142 1.21 -8.13 -10.60
N VAL A 143 1.37 -6.81 -10.55
CA VAL A 143 1.48 -6.02 -9.31
C VAL A 143 0.50 -4.86 -9.36
N SER A 144 -0.46 -4.83 -8.44
CA SER A 144 -1.51 -3.81 -8.37
C SER A 144 -1.71 -3.32 -6.96
N ASN A 145 -1.45 -2.05 -6.72
CA ASN A 145 -1.59 -1.39 -5.43
C ASN A 145 -0.87 -2.13 -4.28
N TYR A 146 0.28 -2.75 -4.55
CA TYR A 146 1.07 -3.39 -3.49
C TYR A 146 1.39 -2.38 -2.38
N SER A 147 1.21 -2.81 -1.13
CA SER A 147 1.44 -1.98 0.05
C SER A 147 2.27 -2.73 1.08
N ASN A 148 3.21 -2.02 1.71
CA ASN A 148 4.01 -2.53 2.83
C ASN A 148 3.61 -1.89 4.17
N THR A 149 2.45 -1.21 4.23
CA THR A 149 2.02 -0.45 5.42
C THR A 149 1.02 -1.19 6.30
N LEU A 150 0.58 -2.39 5.91
CA LEU A 150 -0.47 -3.13 6.62
C LEU A 150 -0.08 -3.67 8.00
N PHE A 151 1.22 -3.71 8.33
CA PHE A 151 1.70 -4.13 9.65
C PHE A 151 1.84 -2.98 10.65
N GLN A 152 1.45 -1.76 10.28
CA GLN A 152 1.50 -0.63 11.18
C GLN A 152 0.40 -0.70 12.25
N PRO A 153 0.63 -0.17 13.47
CA PRO A 153 1.83 0.55 13.89
C PRO A 153 3.02 -0.34 14.30
N ASP A 154 2.81 -1.65 14.41
CA ASP A 154 3.76 -2.59 15.02
C ASP A 154 5.08 -2.72 14.23
N GLU A 155 5.00 -2.74 12.90
CA GLU A 155 6.16 -2.77 12.02
C GLU A 155 6.07 -1.69 10.94
N GLN A 156 7.10 -0.84 10.89
CA GLN A 156 7.27 0.14 9.84
C GLN A 156 8.26 -0.38 8.79
N ILE A 157 7.76 -0.70 7.60
CA ILE A 157 8.57 -1.21 6.50
C ILE A 157 8.90 -0.06 5.53
N VAL A 158 10.16 0.01 5.11
CA VAL A 158 10.64 1.01 4.13
C VAL A 158 10.97 0.30 2.83
N GLY A 159 10.31 0.72 1.76
CA GLY A 159 10.54 0.26 0.40
C GLY A 159 11.23 1.31 -0.46
N LEU A 160 11.33 1.01 -1.75
CA LEU A 160 11.85 1.89 -2.78
C LEU A 160 10.92 1.86 -4.01
N ASN A 161 10.55 3.02 -4.52
CA ASN A 161 10.00 3.19 -5.87
C ASN A 161 11.02 3.93 -6.73
N PHE A 162 11.22 3.45 -7.96
CA PHE A 162 12.09 4.11 -8.93
C PHE A 162 11.50 3.98 -10.33
N ASP A 163 11.27 5.11 -11.00
CA ASP A 163 10.87 5.17 -12.40
C ASP A 163 11.81 6.11 -13.16
N LEU A 164 12.10 5.75 -14.41
CA LEU A 164 12.91 6.54 -15.32
C LEU A 164 12.35 6.45 -16.73
N ASP A 165 11.92 7.58 -17.29
CA ASP A 165 11.55 7.72 -18.70
C ASP A 165 12.69 8.39 -19.47
N GLY A 166 13.04 7.83 -20.63
CA GLY A 166 14.06 8.37 -21.53
C GLY A 166 13.75 9.78 -22.05
N GLN A 167 12.52 10.29 -21.89
CA GLN A 167 12.16 11.70 -22.04
C GLN A 167 13.10 12.64 -21.26
N LEU A 168 13.63 12.21 -20.12
CA LEU A 168 14.59 12.97 -19.33
C LEU A 168 15.87 13.34 -20.12
N PHE A 169 16.22 12.51 -21.12
CA PHE A 169 17.44 12.65 -21.92
C PHE A 169 17.14 12.90 -23.41
N ASP A 170 15.98 13.46 -23.73
CA ASP A 170 15.50 13.66 -25.11
C ASP A 170 15.43 12.35 -25.93
N PHE A 171 15.31 11.20 -25.26
CA PHE A 171 15.17 9.87 -25.88
C PHE A 171 13.88 9.16 -25.41
N PRO A 172 12.70 9.63 -25.83
CA PRO A 172 11.38 9.18 -25.33
C PRO A 172 10.94 7.76 -25.75
N TYR A 173 11.87 6.90 -26.17
CA TYR A 173 11.57 5.57 -26.72
C TYR A 173 11.58 4.45 -25.69
N LEU A 174 12.18 4.65 -24.53
CA LEU A 174 12.33 3.63 -23.49
C LEU A 174 12.06 4.24 -22.13
N GLY A 175 11.56 3.41 -21.21
CA GLY A 175 11.52 3.76 -19.80
C GLY A 175 11.42 2.53 -18.93
N ILE A 176 11.59 2.74 -17.63
CA ILE A 176 11.56 1.69 -16.62
C ILE A 176 10.66 2.13 -15.45
N GLU A 177 9.96 1.18 -14.86
CA GLU A 177 9.26 1.30 -13.58
C GLU A 177 9.77 0.19 -12.67
N THR A 178 10.03 0.48 -11.40
CA THR A 178 10.48 -0.53 -10.44
C THR A 178 10.00 -0.22 -9.03
N PHE A 179 9.88 -1.27 -8.22
CA PHE A 179 9.68 -1.14 -6.79
C PHE A 179 10.39 -2.26 -6.01
N ILE A 180 10.67 -2.01 -4.74
CA ILE A 180 11.14 -2.96 -3.74
C ILE A 180 10.25 -2.78 -2.50
N GLY A 181 9.56 -3.84 -2.08
CA GLY A 181 8.62 -3.82 -0.96
C GLY A 181 9.30 -3.57 0.37
N ASN A 182 10.34 -4.34 0.70
CA ASN A 182 11.17 -4.12 1.87
C ASN A 182 12.64 -3.95 1.48
N LEU A 183 13.18 -2.74 1.64
CA LEU A 183 14.56 -2.43 1.29
C LEU A 183 15.57 -3.02 2.29
N ALA A 184 15.16 -3.28 3.54
CA ALA A 184 16.02 -3.89 4.54
C ALA A 184 16.22 -5.38 4.31
N ARG A 185 15.18 -6.08 3.84
CA ARG A 185 15.18 -7.53 3.59
C ARG A 185 15.40 -7.91 2.13
N PHE A 186 15.04 -7.02 1.20
CA PHE A 186 15.04 -7.26 -0.25
C PHE A 186 14.27 -8.53 -0.62
N ASP A 187 13.05 -8.66 -0.10
CA ASP A 187 12.18 -9.83 -0.26
C ASP A 187 11.35 -9.73 -1.55
N VAL A 188 10.47 -8.73 -1.63
CA VAL A 188 9.55 -8.49 -2.75
C VAL A 188 10.11 -7.37 -3.62
N PHE A 189 10.23 -7.61 -4.91
CA PHE A 189 10.59 -6.57 -5.87
C PHE A 189 9.90 -6.78 -7.20
N GLY A 190 9.78 -5.72 -7.97
CA GLY A 190 9.28 -5.79 -9.34
C GLY A 190 9.91 -4.74 -10.24
N GLY A 191 9.92 -5.05 -11.53
CA GLY A 191 10.37 -4.14 -12.57
C GLY A 191 9.63 -4.34 -13.88
N ARG A 192 9.43 -3.24 -14.59
CA ARG A 192 8.90 -3.17 -15.94
C ARG A 192 9.84 -2.36 -16.81
N LEU A 193 10.25 -2.92 -17.94
CA LEU A 193 10.92 -2.20 -19.02
C LEU A 193 9.90 -2.00 -20.14
N TYR A 194 9.71 -0.76 -20.58
CA TYR A 194 8.79 -0.45 -21.66
C TYR A 194 9.44 0.34 -22.79
N SER A 195 8.83 0.24 -23.96
CA SER A 195 9.26 0.93 -25.17
C SER A 195 8.11 1.57 -25.92
N ARG A 196 8.39 2.64 -26.67
CA ARG A 196 7.45 3.32 -27.58
C ARG A 196 7.90 3.14 -29.04
N PRO A 197 7.76 1.92 -29.61
CA PRO A 197 8.41 1.57 -30.89
C PRO A 197 7.83 2.31 -32.10
N LEU A 198 6.62 2.87 -31.98
CA LEU A 198 5.93 3.57 -33.06
C LEU A 198 6.08 5.09 -32.99
N LEU A 199 6.80 5.61 -32.00
CA LEU A 199 6.92 7.04 -31.77
C LEU A 199 7.50 7.79 -33.00
N TRP A 200 8.47 7.18 -33.68
CA TRP A 200 9.12 7.73 -34.88
C TRP A 200 8.18 7.88 -36.08
N THR A 201 7.07 7.13 -36.12
CA THR A 201 6.12 7.17 -37.25
C THR A 201 5.35 8.48 -37.30
N GLY A 202 5.19 9.16 -36.16
CA GLY A 202 4.38 10.36 -36.02
C GLY A 202 2.89 10.17 -36.30
N VAL A 203 2.42 8.94 -36.56
CA VAL A 203 1.01 8.66 -36.85
C VAL A 203 0.21 8.86 -35.56
N PRO A 204 -0.81 9.75 -35.55
CA PRO A 204 -1.64 9.97 -34.37
C PRO A 204 -2.21 8.67 -33.81
N ILE A 205 -2.47 8.64 -32.49
CA ILE A 205 -2.96 7.47 -31.74
C ILE A 205 -1.89 6.38 -31.59
N ILE A 206 -1.43 5.77 -32.69
CA ILE A 206 -0.54 4.59 -32.61
C ILE A 206 0.90 4.93 -32.18
N LYS A 207 1.35 6.18 -32.35
CA LYS A 207 2.70 6.61 -31.94
C LYS A 207 2.94 6.50 -30.43
N GLU A 208 1.87 6.52 -29.62
CA GLU A 208 1.92 6.42 -28.17
C GLU A 208 1.81 4.97 -27.66
N LEU A 209 1.83 3.98 -28.56
CA LEU A 209 1.84 2.57 -28.17
C LEU A 209 3.04 2.28 -27.29
N GLU A 210 2.78 1.84 -26.07
CA GLU A 210 3.76 1.28 -25.17
C GLU A 210 3.71 -0.25 -25.24
N TRP A 211 4.89 -0.86 -25.32
CA TRP A 211 5.07 -2.29 -25.15
C TRP A 211 6.00 -2.53 -23.97
N GLY A 212 5.48 -3.21 -22.95
CA GLY A 212 6.17 -3.50 -21.70
C GLY A 212 6.49 -4.98 -21.54
N VAL A 213 7.58 -5.24 -20.83
CA VAL A 213 7.91 -6.56 -20.25
C VAL A 213 8.13 -6.34 -18.76
N SER A 214 7.42 -7.13 -17.96
CA SER A 214 7.35 -6.96 -16.51
C SER A 214 7.73 -8.25 -15.80
N ALA A 215 8.37 -8.14 -14.64
CA ALA A 215 8.60 -9.24 -13.72
C ALA A 215 8.49 -8.77 -12.27
N ALA A 216 7.97 -9.60 -11.39
CA ALA A 216 7.97 -9.41 -9.95
C ALA A 216 8.29 -10.72 -9.26
N ALA A 217 8.99 -10.65 -8.13
CA ALA A 217 9.42 -11.81 -7.39
C ALA A 217 9.36 -11.58 -5.88
N ASP A 218 9.14 -12.67 -5.15
CA ASP A 218 9.37 -12.77 -3.71
C ASP A 218 10.50 -13.79 -3.46
N LEU A 219 11.61 -13.31 -2.92
CA LEU A 219 12.78 -14.11 -2.57
C LEU A 219 12.66 -14.79 -1.21
N SER A 220 11.68 -14.41 -0.38
CA SER A 220 11.45 -14.98 0.94
C SER A 220 9.94 -15.10 1.24
N PRO A 221 9.21 -16.01 0.56
CA PRO A 221 7.78 -16.24 0.81
C PRO A 221 7.45 -16.71 2.22
N ASP A 222 8.42 -17.30 2.92
CA ASP A 222 8.34 -17.76 4.31
C ASP A 222 8.60 -16.66 5.34
N LEU A 223 9.01 -15.46 4.90
CA LEU A 223 9.15 -14.33 5.80
C LEU A 223 7.80 -14.08 6.47
N ARG A 224 7.79 -14.03 7.81
CA ARG A 224 6.59 -13.90 8.64
C ARG A 224 5.62 -15.10 8.54
N SER A 225 6.13 -16.28 8.18
CA SER A 225 5.31 -17.50 8.09
C SER A 225 4.56 -17.86 9.38
N GLU A 226 5.04 -17.40 10.53
CA GLU A 226 4.39 -17.54 11.83
C GLU A 226 3.00 -16.90 11.92
N PHE A 227 2.67 -15.93 11.04
CA PHE A 227 1.36 -15.26 11.03
C PHE A 227 0.33 -15.94 10.10
N TYR A 228 0.74 -16.95 9.33
CA TYR A 228 -0.14 -17.58 8.33
C TYR A 228 -0.46 -19.03 8.70
N ASP A 229 -1.72 -19.44 8.49
CA ASP A 229 -2.07 -20.85 8.44
C ASP A 229 -1.73 -21.40 7.04
N SER A 230 -0.47 -21.80 6.84
CA SER A 230 0.08 -22.25 5.56
C SER A 230 1.11 -23.38 5.73
N ALA A 231 1.44 -24.08 4.66
CA ALA A 231 2.46 -25.14 4.68
C ALA A 231 3.84 -24.61 5.13
N LEU A 232 4.14 -23.34 4.84
CA LEU A 232 5.37 -22.67 5.27
C LEU A 232 5.48 -22.56 6.80
N ASN A 233 4.36 -22.30 7.50
CA ASN A 233 4.32 -22.32 8.98
C ASN A 233 4.69 -23.71 9.53
N GLY A 234 4.34 -24.77 8.80
CA GLY A 234 4.71 -26.15 9.10
C GLY A 234 6.19 -26.50 8.85
N GLY A 235 7.02 -25.54 8.42
CA GLY A 235 8.45 -25.71 8.14
C GLY A 235 8.75 -26.24 6.74
N ALA A 236 7.83 -26.08 5.78
CA ALA A 236 8.11 -26.35 4.38
C ALA A 236 9.18 -25.38 3.84
N GLU A 237 10.07 -25.87 2.96
CA GLU A 237 11.07 -25.00 2.33
C GLU A 237 10.40 -24.10 1.29
N ALA A 238 10.57 -22.78 1.44
CA ALA A 238 10.09 -21.80 0.48
C ALA A 238 11.05 -21.66 -0.71
N GLU A 239 10.49 -21.77 -1.92
CA GLU A 239 11.15 -21.43 -3.17
C GLU A 239 10.83 -19.97 -3.55
N THR A 240 11.63 -19.37 -4.43
CA THR A 240 11.36 -18.02 -4.94
C THR A 240 10.09 -18.02 -5.77
N VAL A 241 9.17 -17.11 -5.49
CA VAL A 241 8.05 -16.82 -6.38
C VAL A 241 8.53 -15.89 -7.48
N LEU A 242 8.31 -16.23 -8.74
CA LEU A 242 8.60 -15.36 -9.89
C LEU A 242 7.41 -15.31 -10.84
N ILE A 243 6.95 -14.10 -11.12
CA ILE A 243 5.86 -13.83 -12.05
C ILE A 243 6.36 -12.86 -13.10
N TYR A 244 6.14 -13.17 -14.36
CA TYR A 244 6.59 -12.33 -15.47
C TYR A 244 5.57 -12.30 -16.60
N GLY A 245 5.63 -11.26 -17.42
CA GLY A 245 4.65 -11.04 -18.45
C GLY A 245 5.02 -9.93 -19.41
N THR A 246 4.10 -9.65 -20.33
CA THR A 246 4.20 -8.57 -21.30
C THR A 246 2.87 -7.86 -21.43
N ASP A 247 2.95 -6.54 -21.53
CA ASP A 247 1.78 -5.68 -21.63
C ASP A 247 1.87 -4.76 -22.85
N LEU A 248 0.70 -4.35 -23.33
CA LEU A 248 0.53 -3.32 -24.33
C LEU A 248 -0.40 -2.25 -23.77
N ILE A 249 0.00 -0.98 -23.88
CA ILE A 249 -0.82 0.16 -23.49
C ILE A 249 -0.89 1.12 -24.67
N LEU A 250 -2.09 1.45 -25.11
CA LEU A 250 -2.32 2.35 -26.24
C LEU A 250 -3.26 3.48 -25.82
N PRO A 251 -2.72 4.66 -25.49
CA PRO A 251 -3.53 5.86 -25.34
C PRO A 251 -4.25 6.20 -26.65
N ILE A 252 -5.58 6.14 -26.63
CA ILE A 252 -6.43 6.50 -27.78
C ILE A 252 -6.80 7.98 -27.74
N LEU A 253 -7.11 8.49 -26.55
CA LEU A 253 -7.54 9.86 -26.29
C LEU A 253 -6.84 10.39 -25.04
N SER A 254 -6.35 11.63 -25.13
CA SER A 254 -5.66 12.34 -24.04
C SER A 254 -6.01 13.82 -24.08
N PHE A 255 -7.30 14.15 -23.95
CA PHE A 255 -7.77 15.52 -23.80
C PHE A 255 -7.96 15.87 -22.32
N ASP A 256 -7.82 17.15 -21.99
CA ASP A 256 -8.03 17.64 -20.62
C ASP A 256 -9.38 17.24 -20.01
N ALA A 257 -10.44 17.07 -20.82
CA ALA A 257 -11.76 16.67 -20.33
C ALA A 257 -12.06 15.19 -20.54
N ALA A 258 -11.22 14.42 -21.24
CA ALA A 258 -11.49 13.02 -21.52
C ALA A 258 -10.21 12.28 -21.90
N SER A 259 -9.94 11.17 -21.21
CA SER A 259 -8.91 10.21 -21.59
C SER A 259 -9.49 8.82 -21.83
N LEU A 260 -8.83 8.06 -22.70
CA LEU A 260 -9.12 6.66 -22.99
C LEU A 260 -7.82 5.98 -23.41
N ALA A 261 -7.48 4.88 -22.78
CA ALA A 261 -6.46 3.94 -23.20
C ALA A 261 -7.09 2.56 -23.42
N LEU A 262 -6.57 1.83 -24.41
CA LEU A 262 -6.75 0.39 -24.53
C LEU A 262 -5.50 -0.28 -23.97
N PHE A 263 -5.66 -1.41 -23.33
CA PHE A 263 -4.52 -2.14 -22.80
C PHE A 263 -4.78 -3.65 -22.80
N GLY A 264 -3.71 -4.43 -22.71
CA GLY A 264 -3.78 -5.87 -22.54
C GLY A 264 -2.48 -6.40 -21.96
N ASP A 265 -2.58 -7.56 -21.33
CA ASP A 265 -1.48 -8.19 -20.60
C ASP A 265 -1.53 -9.71 -20.79
N LEU A 266 -0.36 -10.34 -20.74
CA LEU A 266 -0.17 -11.77 -20.70
C LEU A 266 0.91 -12.06 -19.65
N ALA A 267 0.56 -12.84 -18.63
CA ALA A 267 1.45 -13.15 -17.51
C ALA A 267 1.51 -14.65 -17.22
N PHE A 268 2.62 -15.06 -16.63
CA PHE A 268 2.98 -16.44 -16.33
C PHE A 268 3.37 -16.57 -14.85
N GLN A 269 2.82 -17.59 -14.20
CA GLN A 269 3.04 -17.95 -12.79
C GLN A 269 3.37 -19.44 -12.77
N ASP A 270 4.66 -19.79 -12.70
CA ASP A 270 5.16 -21.14 -12.92
C ASP A 270 4.67 -21.78 -14.23
N GLN A 271 3.74 -22.74 -14.14
CA GLN A 271 3.12 -23.40 -15.29
C GLN A 271 1.78 -22.76 -15.70
N ASN A 272 1.25 -21.86 -14.86
CA ASN A 272 -0.04 -21.22 -15.03
C ASN A 272 0.12 -19.94 -15.86
N MET A 273 -0.92 -19.60 -16.62
CA MET A 273 -0.92 -18.45 -17.52
C MET A 273 -2.26 -17.73 -17.41
N GLY A 274 -2.21 -16.41 -17.42
CA GLY A 274 -3.38 -15.56 -17.48
C GLY A 274 -3.17 -14.46 -18.51
N GLY A 275 -4.26 -13.96 -19.07
CA GLY A 275 -4.23 -12.79 -19.94
C GLY A 275 -5.44 -11.91 -19.72
N MET A 276 -5.32 -10.65 -20.09
CA MET A 276 -6.43 -9.71 -20.02
C MET A 276 -6.39 -8.69 -21.15
N VAL A 277 -7.55 -8.17 -21.50
CA VAL A 277 -7.71 -7.00 -22.36
C VAL A 277 -8.67 -6.04 -21.68
N GLY A 278 -8.38 -4.75 -21.78
CA GLY A 278 -9.17 -3.75 -21.10
C GLY A 278 -9.11 -2.39 -21.75
N LEU A 279 -9.92 -1.52 -21.19
CA LEU A 279 -9.97 -0.11 -21.53
C LEU A 279 -10.21 0.70 -20.27
N GLY A 280 -9.75 1.94 -20.26
CA GLY A 280 -9.98 2.82 -19.13
C GLY A 280 -9.52 4.23 -19.39
N GLY A 281 -9.90 5.13 -18.50
CA GLY A 281 -9.55 6.53 -18.60
C GLY A 281 -10.33 7.36 -17.60
N ARG A 282 -10.51 8.64 -17.91
CA ARG A 282 -11.21 9.59 -17.06
C ARG A 282 -12.07 10.52 -17.90
N LEU A 283 -13.28 10.81 -17.44
CA LEU A 283 -14.19 11.77 -18.05
C LEU A 283 -14.36 13.02 -17.17
N PHE A 284 -14.34 14.18 -17.79
CA PHE A 284 -14.45 15.52 -17.21
C PHE A 284 -13.49 15.79 -16.03
N ASN A 285 -12.36 15.09 -15.97
CA ASN A 285 -11.44 15.05 -14.82
C ASN A 285 -12.05 14.54 -13.50
N ILE A 286 -13.26 14.00 -13.53
CA ILE A 286 -13.97 13.61 -12.30
C ILE A 286 -14.38 12.14 -12.26
N LEU A 287 -14.61 11.51 -13.40
CA LEU A 287 -15.17 10.17 -13.49
C LEU A 287 -14.10 9.23 -14.03
N PRO A 288 -13.27 8.59 -13.18
CA PRO A 288 -12.44 7.48 -13.62
C PRO A 288 -13.33 6.30 -14.03
N TYR A 289 -12.91 5.57 -15.05
CA TYR A 289 -13.57 4.34 -15.46
C TYR A 289 -12.54 3.35 -15.99
N MET A 290 -12.76 2.06 -15.74
CA MET A 290 -11.94 0.99 -16.27
C MET A 290 -12.77 -0.29 -16.40
N PHE A 291 -12.49 -1.06 -17.45
CA PHE A 291 -13.08 -2.37 -17.67
C PHE A 291 -12.03 -3.34 -18.20
N GLN A 292 -12.05 -4.57 -17.70
CA GLN A 292 -11.18 -5.67 -18.08
C GLN A 292 -11.99 -6.92 -18.38
N LEU A 293 -11.62 -7.61 -19.45
CA LEU A 293 -11.93 -9.01 -19.69
C LEU A 293 -10.68 -9.82 -19.40
N ARG A 294 -10.82 -10.84 -18.57
CA ARG A 294 -9.72 -11.66 -18.08
C ARG A 294 -9.95 -13.11 -18.49
N ILE A 295 -8.88 -13.77 -18.91
CA ILE A 295 -8.83 -15.20 -19.21
C ILE A 295 -7.75 -15.76 -18.31
N LEU A 296 -8.16 -16.47 -17.27
CA LEU A 296 -7.27 -16.96 -16.21
C LEU A 296 -7.18 -18.48 -16.36
N GLY A 297 -5.97 -19.00 -16.47
CA GLY A 297 -5.73 -20.45 -16.41
C GLY A 297 -5.98 -21.01 -15.02
N ASP A 298 -5.93 -22.33 -14.89
CA ASP A 298 -6.01 -23.01 -13.59
C ASP A 298 -4.96 -22.42 -12.63
N ASN A 299 -5.35 -22.18 -11.38
CA ASN A 299 -4.51 -21.63 -10.30
C ASN A 299 -3.80 -20.30 -10.61
N PHE A 300 -4.17 -19.59 -11.67
CA PHE A 300 -3.60 -18.27 -11.97
C PHE A 300 -4.29 -17.19 -11.13
N ILE A 301 -3.49 -16.43 -10.37
CA ILE A 301 -3.98 -15.37 -9.48
C ILE A 301 -3.63 -14.00 -10.09
N PRO A 302 -4.59 -13.25 -10.65
CA PRO A 302 -4.31 -11.90 -11.15
C PRO A 302 -3.92 -10.98 -9.99
N ALA A 303 -3.04 -10.00 -10.25
CA ALA A 303 -2.52 -9.10 -9.22
C ALA A 303 -1.97 -9.85 -8.00
N TYR A 304 -1.15 -10.89 -8.24
CA TYR A 304 -0.60 -11.73 -7.17
C TYR A 304 0.04 -10.89 -6.05
N PHE A 305 0.81 -9.86 -6.43
CA PHE A 305 1.31 -8.85 -5.50
C PHE A 305 0.31 -7.68 -5.43
N ASP A 306 -0.71 -7.81 -4.57
CA ASP A 306 -1.70 -6.78 -4.28
C ASP A 306 -1.43 -6.08 -2.93
N ASN A 307 -2.31 -5.15 -2.55
CA ASN A 307 -2.21 -4.41 -1.29
C ASN A 307 -2.15 -5.33 -0.07
N THR A 308 -2.79 -6.51 -0.11
CA THR A 308 -2.85 -7.47 0.98
C THR A 308 -1.79 -8.57 0.90
N TYR A 309 -0.89 -8.51 -0.09
CA TYR A 309 0.04 -9.59 -0.36
C TYR A 309 0.82 -10.02 0.88
N ASP A 310 1.37 -9.07 1.63
CA ASP A 310 2.18 -9.41 2.80
C ASP A 310 1.37 -10.04 3.93
N LEU A 311 0.05 -9.82 4.01
CA LEU A 311 -0.82 -10.48 4.99
C LEU A 311 -1.20 -11.91 4.58
N TYR A 312 -1.22 -12.20 3.28
CA TYR A 312 -1.66 -13.49 2.74
C TYR A 312 -0.57 -14.22 1.95
N ARG A 313 0.69 -13.85 2.17
CA ARG A 313 1.87 -14.32 1.41
C ARG A 313 1.95 -15.86 1.39
N GLY A 314 1.88 -16.50 2.56
CA GLY A 314 1.94 -17.96 2.68
C GLY A 314 0.76 -18.67 2.00
N ILE A 315 -0.45 -18.12 2.11
CA ILE A 315 -1.64 -18.71 1.46
C ILE A 315 -1.53 -18.61 -0.06
N LYS A 316 -1.11 -17.46 -0.59
CA LYS A 316 -0.87 -17.28 -2.03
C LYS A 316 0.25 -18.20 -2.54
N TYR A 317 1.30 -18.39 -1.74
CA TYR A 317 2.38 -19.33 -2.06
C TYR A 317 1.88 -20.77 -2.17
N ASP A 318 1.07 -21.22 -1.21
CA ASP A 318 0.52 -22.58 -1.19
C ASP A 318 -0.40 -22.87 -2.37
N LEU A 319 -1.20 -21.87 -2.80
CA LEU A 319 -2.03 -21.97 -4.00
C LEU A 319 -1.19 -22.16 -5.28
N LEU A 320 -0.02 -21.54 -5.32
CA LEU A 320 0.87 -21.61 -6.47
C LEU A 320 1.69 -22.92 -6.50
N HIS A 321 2.14 -23.43 -5.34
CA HIS A 321 3.12 -24.52 -5.28
C HIS A 321 2.60 -25.88 -4.77
N TYR A 322 1.53 -25.91 -3.95
CA TYR A 322 1.11 -27.13 -3.26
C TYR A 322 -0.28 -27.65 -3.68
N ASP A 323 -0.91 -27.05 -4.69
CA ASP A 323 -2.27 -27.40 -5.12
C ASP A 323 -3.25 -27.46 -3.93
N ALA A 324 -3.04 -26.62 -2.91
CA ALA A 324 -3.78 -26.67 -1.66
C ALA A 324 -5.30 -26.51 -1.88
N VAL A 325 -5.66 -25.66 -2.85
CA VAL A 325 -7.02 -25.50 -3.39
C VAL A 325 -6.92 -25.32 -4.90
N ALA A 326 -7.62 -26.15 -5.67
CA ALA A 326 -7.67 -26.00 -7.13
C ALA A 326 -8.64 -24.87 -7.50
N ILE A 327 -8.12 -23.77 -8.02
CA ILE A 327 -8.90 -22.68 -8.61
C ILE A 327 -9.05 -22.99 -10.11
N PRO A 328 -10.25 -23.34 -10.59
CA PRO A 328 -10.44 -23.66 -11.99
C PRO A 328 -10.22 -22.43 -12.87
N GLY A 329 -9.63 -22.64 -14.03
CA GLY A 329 -9.49 -21.62 -15.04
C GLY A 329 -10.85 -21.02 -15.42
N SER A 330 -10.87 -19.71 -15.61
CA SER A 330 -12.09 -18.94 -15.77
C SER A 330 -11.95 -17.82 -16.80
N ILE A 331 -13.08 -17.41 -17.36
CA ILE A 331 -13.20 -16.12 -18.04
C ILE A 331 -13.92 -15.21 -17.05
N SER A 332 -13.30 -14.12 -16.68
CA SER A 332 -13.80 -13.16 -15.69
C SER A 332 -13.78 -11.74 -16.23
N TRP A 333 -14.39 -10.83 -15.48
CA TRP A 333 -14.42 -9.41 -15.79
C TRP A 333 -14.10 -8.62 -14.53
N LEU A 334 -13.58 -7.40 -14.73
CA LEU A 334 -13.46 -6.41 -13.67
C LEU A 334 -13.89 -5.06 -14.22
N GLY A 335 -14.71 -4.35 -13.48
CA GLY A 335 -15.09 -2.97 -13.75
C GLY A 335 -14.73 -2.08 -12.56
N ASN A 336 -14.15 -0.92 -12.82
CA ASN A 336 -13.92 0.12 -11.82
C ASN A 336 -14.52 1.43 -12.31
N THR A 337 -15.15 2.17 -11.41
CA THR A 337 -15.60 3.54 -11.67
C THR A 337 -15.66 4.33 -10.37
N GLY A 338 -15.82 5.64 -10.46
CA GLY A 338 -15.84 6.46 -9.27
C GLY A 338 -16.14 7.94 -9.52
N LEU A 339 -15.81 8.75 -8.54
CA LEU A 339 -15.81 10.19 -8.60
C LEU A 339 -14.55 10.67 -7.89
N SER A 340 -13.79 11.59 -8.49
CA SER A 340 -12.86 12.45 -7.78
C SER A 340 -13.18 13.90 -8.13
N VAL A 341 -13.39 14.74 -7.13
CA VAL A 341 -13.67 16.16 -7.32
C VAL A 341 -12.95 17.02 -6.29
N LEU A 342 -12.83 18.32 -6.60
CA LEU A 342 -12.31 19.34 -5.68
C LEU A 342 -10.85 19.05 -5.27
N ASP A 343 -10.00 18.76 -6.26
CA ASP A 343 -8.59 18.42 -6.06
C ASP A 343 -8.43 17.21 -5.13
N ASP A 344 -9.14 16.12 -5.45
CA ASP A 344 -9.18 14.85 -4.70
C ASP A 344 -9.72 14.97 -3.26
N LYS A 345 -10.37 16.09 -2.90
CA LYS A 345 -10.96 16.25 -1.55
C LYS A 345 -12.25 15.45 -1.34
N LEU A 346 -12.90 15.01 -2.42
CA LEU A 346 -13.99 14.05 -2.37
C LEU A 346 -13.71 12.98 -3.41
N VAL A 347 -13.41 11.79 -2.94
CA VAL A 347 -13.15 10.62 -3.77
C VAL A 347 -14.11 9.51 -3.40
N PHE A 348 -14.77 8.93 -4.39
CA PHE A 348 -15.51 7.68 -4.28
C PHE A 348 -14.99 6.75 -5.36
N MET A 349 -14.69 5.51 -5.04
CA MET A 349 -14.33 4.49 -6.02
C MET A 349 -15.08 3.20 -5.72
N ALA A 350 -15.48 2.50 -6.76
CA ALA A 350 -16.10 1.19 -6.69
C ALA A 350 -15.51 0.29 -7.76
N THR A 351 -15.06 -0.89 -7.35
CA THR A 351 -14.54 -1.96 -8.19
C THR A 351 -15.43 -3.17 -8.00
N LEU A 352 -15.91 -3.74 -9.10
CA LEU A 352 -16.70 -4.96 -9.11
C LEU A 352 -16.06 -5.93 -10.09
N ASP A 353 -15.75 -7.13 -9.64
CA ASP A 353 -15.20 -8.19 -10.48
C ASP A 353 -15.90 -9.52 -10.23
N GLY A 354 -15.70 -10.48 -11.12
CA GLY A 354 -16.25 -11.82 -10.97
C GLY A 354 -16.17 -12.66 -12.25
N PRO A 355 -16.44 -13.97 -12.17
CA PRO A 355 -16.45 -14.85 -13.34
C PRO A 355 -17.67 -14.60 -14.23
N PHE A 356 -17.57 -14.92 -15.53
CA PHE A 356 -18.71 -15.06 -16.44
C PHE A 356 -19.42 -16.40 -16.22
N GLN A 357 -19.78 -16.69 -14.97
CA GLN A 357 -20.46 -17.90 -14.56
C GLN A 357 -21.60 -17.55 -13.61
N ALA A 358 -22.63 -18.40 -13.60
CA ALA A 358 -23.65 -18.27 -12.57
C ALA A 358 -23.03 -18.66 -11.22
N PRO A 359 -23.36 -17.94 -10.13
CA PRO A 359 -23.00 -18.37 -8.78
C PRO A 359 -23.33 -19.86 -8.58
N PRO A 360 -22.41 -20.66 -8.01
CA PRO A 360 -22.64 -22.07 -7.84
C PRO A 360 -23.85 -22.35 -6.93
N ALA A 361 -24.52 -23.47 -7.19
CA ALA A 361 -25.65 -23.91 -6.38
C ALA A 361 -25.16 -24.65 -5.14
N GLY A 362 -25.84 -24.45 -4.00
CA GLY A 362 -25.47 -25.07 -2.72
C GLY A 362 -25.28 -24.03 -1.63
N ASP A 363 -24.67 -24.46 -0.54
CA ASP A 363 -24.27 -23.56 0.55
C ASP A 363 -23.02 -22.78 0.13
N LYS A 364 -22.95 -21.48 0.47
CA LYS A 364 -21.79 -20.63 0.14
C LYS A 364 -20.52 -21.13 0.83
N ALA A 365 -20.65 -21.74 2.00
CA ALA A 365 -19.54 -22.29 2.77
C ALA A 365 -18.76 -23.40 2.05
N ASP A 366 -19.37 -24.04 1.03
CA ASP A 366 -18.75 -25.11 0.25
C ASP A 366 -17.95 -24.60 -0.97
N HIS A 367 -17.98 -23.30 -1.27
CA HIS A 367 -17.43 -22.70 -2.49
C HIS A 367 -16.43 -21.58 -2.18
N SER A 368 -15.52 -21.31 -3.12
CA SER A 368 -14.59 -20.19 -3.00
C SER A 368 -15.28 -18.86 -3.33
N PHE A 369 -14.95 -17.79 -2.61
CA PHE A 369 -15.46 -16.45 -2.94
C PHE A 369 -15.08 -15.98 -4.35
N LEU A 370 -14.01 -16.54 -4.92
CA LEU A 370 -13.56 -16.27 -6.30
C LEU A 370 -14.54 -16.78 -7.37
N GLU A 371 -15.45 -17.69 -7.00
CA GLU A 371 -16.51 -18.21 -7.88
C GLU A 371 -17.72 -17.27 -7.95
N TYR A 372 -17.71 -16.17 -7.19
CA TYR A 372 -18.77 -15.20 -7.09
C TYR A 372 -18.26 -13.79 -7.45
N PRO A 373 -19.15 -12.89 -7.89
CA PRO A 373 -18.80 -11.48 -7.95
C PRO A 373 -18.44 -10.88 -6.58
N HIS A 374 -17.47 -9.96 -6.59
CA HIS A 374 -16.91 -9.26 -5.44
C HIS A 374 -16.92 -7.75 -5.67
N LEU A 375 -17.48 -7.00 -4.72
CA LEU A 375 -17.50 -5.54 -4.74
C LEU A 375 -16.53 -5.00 -3.68
N ASN A 376 -15.65 -4.11 -4.10
CA ASN A 376 -14.87 -3.26 -3.22
C ASN A 376 -15.19 -1.79 -3.50
N ALA A 377 -15.53 -1.02 -2.48
CA ALA A 377 -15.83 0.40 -2.61
C ALA A 377 -15.14 1.21 -1.51
N MET A 378 -14.76 2.44 -1.82
CA MET A 378 -14.19 3.39 -0.88
C MET A 378 -14.76 4.79 -1.08
N LEU A 379 -14.86 5.54 0.00
CA LEU A 379 -15.20 6.94 0.07
C LEU A 379 -14.15 7.63 0.92
N LEU A 380 -13.61 8.74 0.43
CA LEU A 380 -12.66 9.59 1.11
C LEU A 380 -13.14 11.04 0.98
N ILE A 381 -13.15 11.73 2.11
CA ILE A 381 -13.40 13.16 2.23
C ILE A 381 -12.23 13.74 3.00
N GLU A 382 -11.39 14.49 2.32
CA GLU A 382 -10.23 15.12 2.92
C GLU A 382 -10.60 16.38 3.70
N GLU A 383 -9.68 16.75 4.59
CA GLU A 383 -9.80 18.01 5.30
C GLU A 383 -9.87 19.20 4.34
N GLY A 384 -10.72 20.18 4.68
CA GLY A 384 -10.90 21.40 3.91
C GLY A 384 -12.08 21.36 2.95
N LEU A 385 -12.70 20.19 2.70
CA LEU A 385 -14.06 20.13 2.17
C LEU A 385 -15.08 20.46 3.28
N ILE A 386 -14.92 19.78 4.41
CA ILE A 386 -15.60 20.10 5.66
C ILE A 386 -14.51 20.62 6.59
N PRO A 387 -14.59 21.90 7.04
CA PRO A 387 -13.56 22.46 7.91
C PRO A 387 -13.34 21.59 9.14
N SER A 388 -12.08 21.28 9.45
CA SER A 388 -11.68 20.47 10.61
C SER A 388 -12.15 19.02 10.62
N PHE A 389 -12.73 18.50 9.54
CA PHE A 389 -13.12 17.09 9.48
C PHE A 389 -12.57 16.42 8.24
N SER A 390 -12.08 15.19 8.41
CA SER A 390 -11.91 14.24 7.32
C SER A 390 -12.68 12.97 7.62
N PHE A 391 -13.07 12.25 6.58
CA PHE A 391 -13.86 11.04 6.66
C PHE A 391 -13.37 10.02 5.64
N SER A 392 -13.20 8.78 6.05
CA SER A 392 -13.01 7.67 5.14
C SER A 392 -14.01 6.55 5.44
N ALA A 393 -14.42 5.84 4.42
CA ALA A 393 -15.17 4.61 4.54
C ALA A 393 -14.79 3.63 3.44
N SER A 394 -14.74 2.35 3.75
CA SER A 394 -14.62 1.26 2.79
C SER A 394 -15.76 0.26 2.98
N TYR A 395 -16.11 -0.42 1.89
CA TYR A 395 -17.08 -1.49 1.87
C TYR A 395 -16.57 -2.61 0.96
N ASP A 396 -16.35 -3.78 1.54
CA ASP A 396 -15.98 -5.00 0.83
C ASP A 396 -17.15 -5.98 0.94
N LYS A 397 -17.61 -6.54 -0.18
CA LYS A 397 -18.77 -7.43 -0.23
C LYS A 397 -18.50 -8.61 -1.14
N LYS A 398 -18.44 -9.79 -0.55
CA LYS A 398 -18.17 -11.06 -1.22
C LYS A 398 -19.45 -11.84 -1.49
N TYR A 399 -19.29 -12.95 -2.23
CA TYR A 399 -20.35 -13.92 -2.50
C TYR A 399 -21.65 -13.34 -3.08
N ILE A 400 -21.56 -12.36 -3.99
CA ILE A 400 -22.74 -11.65 -4.50
C ILE A 400 -23.49 -12.53 -5.52
N ALA A 401 -24.60 -13.15 -5.13
CA ALA A 401 -25.42 -13.95 -6.05
C ALA A 401 -26.54 -13.15 -6.73
N SER A 402 -26.94 -12.03 -6.15
CA SER A 402 -28.00 -11.17 -6.67
C SER A 402 -27.77 -9.68 -6.35
N PHE A 403 -28.42 -8.79 -7.10
CA PHE A 403 -28.32 -7.34 -6.84
C PHE A 403 -28.82 -6.94 -5.44
N ALA A 404 -29.77 -7.69 -4.87
CA ALA A 404 -30.28 -7.40 -3.53
C ALA A 404 -29.22 -7.62 -2.44
N GLU A 405 -28.32 -8.58 -2.62
CA GLU A 405 -27.25 -8.90 -1.67
C GLU A 405 -26.23 -7.77 -1.53
N LEU A 406 -26.08 -6.88 -2.52
CA LEU A 406 -25.21 -5.71 -2.44
C LEU A 406 -25.53 -4.77 -1.26
N PHE A 407 -26.75 -4.85 -0.73
CA PHE A 407 -27.22 -4.02 0.37
C PHE A 407 -27.48 -4.84 1.65
N GLN A 408 -27.13 -6.12 1.65
CA GLN A 408 -27.21 -7.01 2.81
C GLN A 408 -25.84 -7.08 3.47
N GLY A 409 -25.83 -7.13 4.81
CA GLY A 409 -24.58 -7.11 5.58
C GLY A 409 -23.85 -8.45 5.67
N GLU A 410 -24.50 -9.57 5.35
CA GLU A 410 -23.83 -10.88 5.19
C GLU A 410 -22.62 -10.77 4.27
N ASP A 411 -21.56 -11.54 4.48
CA ASP A 411 -20.37 -11.57 3.60
C ASP A 411 -19.73 -10.18 3.35
N SER A 412 -19.90 -9.23 4.28
CA SER A 412 -19.39 -7.87 4.12
C SER A 412 -18.46 -7.41 5.21
N MET A 413 -17.57 -6.50 4.84
CA MET A 413 -16.68 -5.78 5.74
C MET A 413 -16.83 -4.28 5.48
N ILE A 414 -17.00 -3.52 6.55
CA ILE A 414 -17.13 -2.07 6.53
C ILE A 414 -16.05 -1.51 7.44
N ASN A 415 -15.23 -0.60 6.92
CA ASN A 415 -14.36 0.24 7.76
C ASN A 415 -14.79 1.69 7.60
N MET A 416 -14.79 2.45 8.67
CA MET A 416 -15.07 3.87 8.68
C MET A 416 -14.12 4.58 9.62
N SER A 417 -13.65 5.76 9.22
CA SER A 417 -12.87 6.64 10.08
C SER A 417 -13.39 8.07 9.97
N ILE A 418 -13.57 8.74 11.11
CA ILE A 418 -13.87 10.17 11.19
C ILE A 418 -12.74 10.81 11.97
N ASN A 419 -12.09 11.80 11.37
CA ASN A 419 -11.06 12.58 12.03
C ASN A 419 -11.58 14.00 12.26
N TYR A 420 -11.34 14.54 13.45
CA TYR A 420 -11.62 15.93 13.81
C TYR A 420 -10.33 16.66 14.18
N LEU A 421 -9.96 17.66 13.37
CA LEU A 421 -8.83 18.54 13.64
C LEU A 421 -9.23 19.68 14.59
N ALA A 422 -8.82 19.55 15.85
CA ALA A 422 -8.96 20.55 16.90
C ALA A 422 -7.65 21.35 17.08
N GLY A 423 -7.40 22.29 16.17
CA GLY A 423 -6.14 23.05 16.17
C GLY A 423 -4.99 22.16 15.72
N ALA A 424 -4.07 21.83 16.62
CA ALA A 424 -2.99 20.89 16.36
C ALA A 424 -3.37 19.44 16.72
N ALA A 425 -4.50 19.19 17.39
CA ALA A 425 -4.87 17.82 17.76
C ALA A 425 -5.80 17.20 16.71
N VAL A 426 -5.57 15.96 16.30
CA VAL A 426 -6.50 15.16 15.50
C VAL A 426 -7.13 14.12 16.41
N ILE A 427 -8.45 14.14 16.52
CA ILE A 427 -9.23 13.12 17.23
C ILE A 427 -9.81 12.19 16.18
N SER A 428 -9.44 10.92 16.20
CA SER A 428 -9.86 9.91 15.24
C SER A 428 -10.81 8.91 15.88
N LEU A 429 -11.99 8.75 15.30
CA LEU A 429 -12.93 7.67 15.61
C LEU A 429 -12.89 6.68 14.45
N SER A 430 -12.44 5.47 14.71
CA SER A 430 -12.49 4.37 13.74
C SER A 430 -13.53 3.34 14.14
N TYR A 431 -14.18 2.76 13.14
CA TYR A 431 -15.21 1.76 13.30
C TYR A 431 -15.03 0.70 12.22
N ASP A 432 -14.85 -0.54 12.64
CA ASP A 432 -14.72 -1.69 11.77
C ASP A 432 -15.85 -2.68 12.10
N MET A 433 -16.49 -3.19 11.07
CA MET A 433 -17.51 -4.21 11.17
C MET A 433 -17.19 -5.29 10.14
N VAL A 434 -16.96 -6.51 10.60
CA VAL A 434 -16.65 -7.67 9.76
C VAL A 434 -17.73 -8.71 9.99
N TYR A 435 -18.40 -9.15 8.95
CA TYR A 435 -19.33 -10.28 9.05
C TYR A 435 -18.57 -11.56 9.41
N ILE A 436 -19.08 -12.28 10.42
CA ILE A 436 -18.61 -13.61 10.81
C ILE A 436 -19.80 -14.58 10.72
N ASP A 437 -19.63 -15.67 9.98
CA ASP A 437 -20.52 -16.82 10.07
C ASP A 437 -20.00 -17.77 11.17
N ASP A 438 -20.57 -17.67 12.38
CA ASP A 438 -20.19 -18.51 13.51
C ASP A 438 -21.04 -19.79 13.61
N GLY A 439 -21.92 -20.05 12.64
CA GLY A 439 -22.81 -21.21 12.59
C GLY A 439 -23.86 -21.26 13.71
N VAL A 440 -24.00 -20.20 14.50
CA VAL A 440 -25.07 -20.04 15.49
C VAL A 440 -26.14 -19.15 14.87
N ALA A 441 -27.40 -19.59 14.88
CA ALA A 441 -28.51 -18.73 14.46
C ALA A 441 -28.72 -17.61 15.48
N GLY A 442 -27.84 -16.60 15.42
CA GLY A 442 -27.85 -15.39 16.23
C GLY A 442 -28.72 -14.32 15.60
N THR A 443 -29.02 -13.30 16.39
CA THR A 443 -29.69 -12.10 15.89
C THR A 443 -28.69 -11.21 15.15
N ASN A 444 -29.14 -10.37 14.18
CA ASN A 444 -28.35 -9.55 13.23
C ASN A 444 -27.08 -8.80 13.72
N TRP A 445 -26.73 -8.79 15.01
CA TRP A 445 -25.54 -8.15 15.55
C TRP A 445 -24.52 -9.14 16.11
N GLU A 446 -24.91 -10.39 16.34
CA GLU A 446 -24.02 -11.47 16.82
C GLU A 446 -23.18 -12.04 15.67
N ASP A 447 -23.65 -11.89 14.41
CA ASP A 447 -22.94 -12.32 13.19
C ASP A 447 -21.88 -11.30 12.71
N TYR A 448 -21.46 -10.37 13.57
CA TYR A 448 -20.47 -9.36 13.22
C TYR A 448 -19.42 -9.20 14.32
N ASP A 449 -18.15 -9.26 13.95
CA ASP A 449 -17.09 -8.65 14.76
C ASP A 449 -17.15 -7.14 14.58
N VAL A 450 -17.20 -6.43 15.69
CA VAL A 450 -17.28 -4.97 15.67
C VAL A 450 -16.20 -4.43 16.59
N SER A 451 -15.23 -3.73 16.00
CA SER A 451 -14.27 -2.93 16.74
C SER A 451 -14.53 -1.45 16.53
N SER A 452 -14.40 -0.68 17.61
CA SER A 452 -14.43 0.78 17.55
C SER A 452 -13.29 1.32 18.38
N SER A 453 -12.54 2.28 17.84
CA SER A 453 -11.43 2.90 18.54
C SER A 453 -11.56 4.43 18.50
N LEU A 454 -11.11 5.08 19.57
CA LEU A 454 -10.99 6.53 19.64
C LEU A 454 -9.53 6.85 19.99
N SER A 455 -8.84 7.58 19.13
CA SER A 455 -7.46 7.99 19.34
C SER A 455 -7.33 9.52 19.23
N CYS A 456 -6.23 10.05 19.76
CA CYS A 456 -5.89 11.46 19.68
C CYS A 456 -4.41 11.57 19.34
N SER A 457 -4.08 12.27 18.26
CA SER A 457 -2.72 12.61 17.86
C SER A 457 -2.55 14.13 17.82
N ILE A 458 -1.30 14.61 17.82
CA ILE A 458 -0.99 16.05 17.69
C ILE A 458 -0.09 16.24 16.47
N ASP A 459 -0.56 17.06 15.53
CA ASP A 459 0.14 17.52 14.34
C ASP A 459 0.48 19.01 14.49
N LEU A 460 1.77 19.36 14.57
CA LEU A 460 2.22 20.74 14.76
C LEU A 460 2.71 21.30 13.41
N PHE A 461 1.72 21.70 12.61
CA PHE A 461 1.80 22.36 11.30
C PHE A 461 2.18 21.46 10.13
#